data_AF-A0A2S9XIS3-F1
#
_entry.id   AF-A0A2S9XIS3-F1
#
_cell.length_a   1.000
_cell.length_b   1.000
_cell.length_c   1.000
_cell.angle_alpha   90.00
_cell.angle_beta   90.00
_cell.angle_gamma   90.00
#
_symmetry.space_group_name_H-M   'P 1'
#
loop_
_entity.id
_entity.type
_entity.pdbx_description
1 polymer ?
#
loop_
_entity_poly.entity_id
_entity_poly.type
_entity_poly.pdbx_seq_one_letter_code
_entity_poly.pdbx_strand_id
1 'polypeptide(L)'
;MSIAVVGVALACCDCTELPTEVGEHVGYHWDDSEVRLCGGTVPTVDRFLEAVGGHYGWAPDELGPGVEYFWDEELSVNACSWPGTFNCESGMNRPIVFSNAPIETHELAHTSRGGHGRPMLGFPPFINEAFASRWSSAVIEYGQPFLTWPEFLSAAELRAALEVNDAMKLDYGLAFTWWVALESTYGPNKMAEFIIELDGVTSAKGVERALRRVFGISLAESAALAESLPEASIDDPVCELDGLPTFTWTGRPLVVERSDAHCDDGDIMNMDGSGGTGWLFALELPDTRTDYYVSLTLPPGVDPATKAMYLVECHGEPEFGNPFPYNAASVKNGGASGTLRWPWRLRGRQVGRLSTDMNPDGAVVLPRVVFERVLTDADRPMPP
;
A
#
# COMPACT_ATOMS: atom_id res chain seq x y z
N MET A 1 20.06 5.07 -17.24
CA MET A 1 19.72 4.70 -18.63
C MET A 1 18.33 5.28 -18.88
N SER A 2 18.08 6.00 -19.98
CA SER A 2 16.72 6.49 -20.26
C SER A 2 15.79 5.33 -20.59
N ILE A 3 14.65 5.24 -19.91
CA ILE A 3 13.56 4.34 -20.30
C ILE A 3 13.05 4.78 -21.67
N ALA A 4 13.04 3.84 -22.62
CA ALA A 4 12.32 4.04 -23.87
C ALA A 4 10.88 3.55 -23.65
N VAL A 5 9.98 4.45 -23.29
CA VAL A 5 8.54 4.16 -23.25
C VAL A 5 8.07 3.94 -24.69
N VAL A 6 7.50 2.78 -24.94
CA VAL A 6 6.84 2.53 -26.22
C VAL A 6 5.41 2.99 -26.00
N GLY A 7 5.06 4.18 -26.50
CA GLY A 7 3.66 4.60 -26.57
C GLY A 7 2.88 3.45 -27.17
N VAL A 8 1.98 2.86 -26.37
CA VAL A 8 1.20 1.71 -26.79
C VAL A 8 0.16 2.24 -27.78
N ALA A 9 0.57 2.35 -29.04
CA ALA A 9 -0.34 2.34 -30.16
C ALA A 9 -0.95 0.93 -30.21
N LEU A 10 -1.97 0.69 -29.38
CA LEU A 10 -2.93 -0.37 -29.61
C LEU A 10 -3.45 -0.13 -31.03
N ALA A 11 -3.15 -1.05 -31.94
CA ALA A 11 -3.54 -0.97 -33.33
C ALA A 11 -5.08 -1.12 -33.44
N CYS A 12 -5.79 -0.03 -33.18
CA CYS A 12 -7.20 0.18 -33.44
C CYS A 12 -7.33 1.55 -34.11
N CYS A 13 -8.20 1.65 -35.12
CA CYS A 13 -8.36 2.87 -35.91
C CYS A 13 -8.88 4.08 -35.12
N ASP A 14 -9.27 3.89 -33.86
CA ASP A 14 -9.84 4.91 -32.96
C ASP A 14 -9.27 4.83 -31.51
N CYS A 15 -8.08 4.26 -31.27
CA CYS A 15 -7.48 4.31 -29.94
C CYS A 15 -7.00 5.73 -29.59
N THR A 16 -7.50 6.29 -28.48
CA THR A 16 -6.97 7.51 -27.87
C THR A 16 -5.54 7.24 -27.40
N GLU A 17 -4.58 8.08 -27.81
CA GLU A 17 -3.23 8.06 -27.27
C GLU A 17 -3.28 8.68 -25.87
N LEU A 18 -3.00 7.88 -24.84
CA LEU A 18 -2.99 8.36 -23.46
C LEU A 18 -1.77 9.27 -23.23
N PRO A 19 -1.94 10.42 -22.56
CA PRO A 19 -0.84 11.15 -21.95
C PRO A 19 0.09 10.24 -21.15
N THR A 20 1.41 10.52 -21.24
CA THR A 20 2.44 9.76 -20.54
C THR A 20 3.38 10.68 -19.78
N GLU A 21 3.66 10.34 -18.52
CA GLU A 21 4.80 10.86 -17.74
C GLU A 21 5.79 9.75 -17.47
N VAL A 22 7.07 10.08 -17.53
CA VAL A 22 8.15 9.10 -17.42
C VAL A 22 8.88 9.35 -16.12
N GLY A 23 8.76 8.38 -15.22
CA GLY A 23 9.55 8.27 -14.00
C GLY A 23 10.93 7.64 -14.24
N GLU A 24 11.62 7.33 -13.15
CA GLU A 24 12.90 6.61 -13.19
C GLU A 24 12.73 5.13 -13.54
N HIS A 25 11.64 4.50 -13.09
CA HIS A 25 11.35 3.07 -13.28
C HIS A 25 10.06 2.83 -14.10
N VAL A 26 9.14 3.79 -14.11
CA VAL A 26 7.79 3.66 -14.69
C VAL A 26 7.54 4.60 -15.88
N GLY A 27 6.88 4.09 -16.92
CA GLY A 27 6.13 4.88 -17.91
C GLY A 27 4.67 4.90 -17.48
N TYR A 28 4.18 6.07 -17.07
CA TYR A 28 2.89 6.23 -16.43
C TYR A 28 1.89 6.86 -17.41
N HIS A 29 0.82 6.15 -17.74
CA HIS A 29 -0.18 6.50 -18.75
C HIS A 29 -1.54 6.75 -18.07
N TRP A 30 -2.21 7.84 -18.44
CA TRP A 30 -3.52 8.18 -17.86
C TRP A 30 -4.44 8.87 -18.86
N ASP A 31 -5.75 8.80 -18.63
CA ASP A 31 -6.75 9.53 -19.42
C ASP A 31 -6.91 10.98 -18.91
N ASP A 32 -6.32 11.97 -19.59
CA ASP A 32 -6.45 13.39 -19.21
C ASP A 32 -7.85 13.98 -19.42
N SER A 33 -8.75 13.25 -20.06
CA SER A 33 -10.15 13.62 -20.23
C SER A 33 -11.02 13.23 -19.04
N GLU A 34 -10.60 12.20 -18.29
CA GLU A 34 -11.33 11.67 -17.15
C GLU A 34 -10.65 12.00 -15.81
N VAL A 35 -9.32 12.06 -15.79
CA VAL A 35 -8.53 12.12 -14.56
C VAL A 35 -7.47 13.21 -14.56
N ARG A 36 -7.19 13.75 -13.37
CA ARG A 36 -6.09 14.71 -13.14
C ARG A 36 -4.98 14.04 -12.34
N LEU A 37 -3.80 13.91 -12.94
CA LEU A 37 -2.60 13.46 -12.25
C LEU A 37 -1.93 14.60 -11.47
N CYS A 38 -1.48 14.33 -10.24
CA CYS A 38 -0.70 15.27 -9.43
C CYS A 38 0.79 14.99 -9.54
N GLY A 39 1.61 16.05 -9.51
CA GLY A 39 3.04 15.94 -9.80
C GLY A 39 3.82 15.07 -8.81
N GLY A 40 3.29 14.81 -7.62
CA GLY A 40 3.91 13.90 -6.66
C GLY A 40 3.61 12.42 -6.93
N THR A 41 2.65 12.08 -7.80
CA THR A 41 2.19 10.69 -7.99
C THR A 41 3.25 9.81 -8.64
N VAL A 42 3.78 10.17 -9.82
CA VAL A 42 4.80 9.35 -10.52
C VAL A 42 6.07 9.18 -9.67
N PRO A 43 6.62 10.24 -9.03
CA PRO A 43 7.74 10.07 -8.10
C PRO A 43 7.43 9.14 -6.92
N THR A 44 6.18 9.06 -6.47
CA THR A 44 5.78 8.16 -5.38
C THR A 44 5.74 6.71 -5.84
N VAL A 45 5.27 6.45 -7.07
CA VAL A 45 5.32 5.12 -7.69
C VAL A 45 6.77 4.65 -7.84
N ASP A 46 7.68 5.51 -8.32
CA ASP A 46 9.11 5.19 -8.41
C ASP A 46 9.69 4.85 -7.03
N ARG A 47 9.45 5.70 -6.03
CA ARG A 47 9.93 5.47 -4.65
C ARG A 47 9.37 4.21 -4.03
N PHE A 48 8.13 3.83 -4.36
CA PHE A 48 7.56 2.57 -3.90
C PHE A 48 8.36 1.39 -4.45
N LEU A 49 8.67 1.36 -5.75
CA LEU A 49 9.49 0.31 -6.35
C LEU A 49 10.90 0.28 -5.75
N GLU A 50 11.48 1.45 -5.47
CA GLU A 50 12.77 1.57 -4.79
C GLU A 50 12.73 1.08 -3.34
N ALA A 51 11.63 1.31 -2.61
CA ALA A 51 11.44 0.83 -1.26
C ALA A 51 11.36 -0.71 -1.22
N VAL A 52 10.57 -1.31 -2.13
CA VAL A 52 10.50 -2.77 -2.31
C VAL A 52 11.89 -3.33 -2.59
N GLY A 53 12.60 -2.75 -3.54
CA GLY A 53 13.95 -3.13 -3.92
C GLY A 53 14.96 -3.02 -2.80
N GLY A 54 14.97 -1.87 -2.13
CA GLY A 54 15.88 -1.54 -1.04
C GLY A 54 15.72 -2.49 0.13
N HIS A 55 14.48 -2.87 0.46
CA HIS A 55 14.18 -3.83 1.52
C HIS A 55 14.84 -5.19 1.25
N TYR A 56 14.80 -5.69 0.03
CA TYR A 56 15.41 -6.97 -0.37
C TYR A 56 16.87 -6.86 -0.88
N GLY A 57 17.41 -5.65 -0.99
CA GLY A 57 18.77 -5.40 -1.49
C GLY A 57 18.95 -5.63 -2.99
N TRP A 58 17.91 -5.41 -3.78
CA TRP A 58 17.90 -5.62 -5.23
C TRP A 58 18.48 -4.44 -6.02
N ALA A 59 19.01 -4.75 -7.21
CA ALA A 59 19.48 -3.74 -8.14
C ALA A 59 18.30 -3.07 -8.88
N PRO A 60 18.49 -1.86 -9.45
CA PRO A 60 17.43 -1.15 -10.17
C PRO A 60 16.77 -1.95 -11.31
N ASP A 61 17.51 -2.81 -12.01
CA ASP A 61 16.98 -3.68 -13.06
C ASP A 61 16.13 -4.85 -12.55
N GLU A 62 16.10 -5.06 -11.23
CA GLU A 62 15.29 -6.07 -10.55
C GLU A 62 14.00 -5.48 -9.95
N LEU A 63 13.78 -4.16 -10.08
CA LEU A 63 12.58 -3.46 -9.58
C LEU A 63 11.39 -3.53 -10.53
N GLY A 64 11.56 -4.15 -11.70
CA GLY A 64 10.61 -4.07 -12.81
C GLY A 64 11.12 -3.07 -13.86
N PRO A 65 12.06 -3.48 -14.73
CA PRO A 65 12.69 -2.53 -15.65
C PRO A 65 11.69 -2.04 -16.70
N GLY A 66 11.33 -0.75 -16.62
CA GLY A 66 10.41 -0.12 -17.56
C GLY A 66 8.97 -0.59 -17.37
N VAL A 67 8.47 -0.54 -16.14
CA VAL A 67 7.05 -0.80 -15.83
C VAL A 67 6.20 0.15 -16.66
N GLU A 68 5.18 -0.37 -17.34
CA GLU A 68 4.15 0.46 -17.97
C GLU A 68 2.93 0.46 -17.05
N TYR A 69 2.58 1.61 -16.46
CA TYR A 69 1.44 1.74 -15.56
C TYR A 69 0.31 2.46 -16.27
N PHE A 70 -0.83 1.79 -16.45
CA PHE A 70 -2.01 2.33 -17.10
C PHE A 70 -3.08 2.61 -16.05
N TRP A 71 -3.30 3.90 -15.79
CA TRP A 71 -4.38 4.39 -14.97
C TRP A 71 -5.58 4.79 -15.85
N ASP A 72 -6.48 3.84 -16.07
CA ASP A 72 -7.64 3.99 -16.96
C ASP A 72 -8.68 2.93 -16.59
N GLU A 73 -9.89 3.34 -16.17
CA GLU A 73 -10.91 2.41 -15.69
C GLU A 73 -11.39 1.47 -16.81
N GLU A 74 -11.68 2.01 -18.00
CA GLU A 74 -12.18 1.23 -19.13
C GLU A 74 -11.16 0.17 -19.57
N LEU A 75 -9.90 0.59 -19.75
CA LEU A 75 -8.80 -0.27 -20.11
C LEU A 75 -8.57 -1.33 -19.04
N SER A 76 -8.62 -0.96 -17.76
CA SER A 76 -8.40 -1.92 -16.67
C SER A 76 -9.52 -2.95 -16.57
N VAL A 77 -10.78 -2.53 -16.69
CA VAL A 77 -11.94 -3.44 -16.76
C VAL A 77 -11.82 -4.40 -17.95
N ASN A 78 -11.35 -3.91 -19.10
CA ASN A 78 -11.19 -4.72 -20.31
C ASN A 78 -9.99 -5.67 -20.25
N ALA A 79 -8.86 -5.19 -19.72
CA ALA A 79 -7.59 -5.92 -19.69
C ALA A 79 -7.57 -6.97 -18.58
N CYS A 80 -8.12 -6.65 -17.40
CA CYS A 80 -8.09 -7.55 -16.26
C CYS A 80 -9.06 -8.73 -16.38
N SER A 81 -9.84 -8.83 -17.47
CA SER A 81 -10.56 -10.03 -17.92
C SER A 81 -11.57 -10.68 -16.95
N TRP A 82 -11.92 -10.01 -15.83
CA TRP A 82 -12.89 -10.54 -14.86
C TRP A 82 -13.91 -9.51 -14.38
N PRO A 83 -15.17 -9.92 -14.13
CA PRO A 83 -16.17 -9.03 -13.53
C PRO A 83 -15.80 -8.67 -12.08
N GLY A 84 -15.46 -7.40 -11.84
CA GLY A 84 -15.25 -6.86 -10.49
C GLY A 84 -13.80 -6.77 -10.01
N THR A 85 -12.83 -7.19 -10.82
CA THR A 85 -11.41 -6.84 -10.62
C THR A 85 -11.09 -5.64 -11.48
N PHE A 86 -10.59 -4.57 -10.87
CA PHE A 86 -10.30 -3.31 -11.56
C PHE A 86 -8.80 -3.04 -11.69
N ASN A 87 -7.96 -3.93 -11.15
CA ASN A 87 -6.51 -3.82 -11.17
C ASN A 87 -5.90 -5.19 -11.48
N CYS A 88 -4.79 -5.22 -12.22
CA CYS A 88 -4.03 -6.44 -12.49
C CYS A 88 -2.64 -6.12 -13.10
N GLU A 89 -1.68 -7.00 -12.84
CA GLU A 89 -0.40 -7.07 -13.55
C GLU A 89 -0.47 -8.01 -14.77
N SER A 90 0.27 -7.67 -15.84
CA SER A 90 0.46 -8.49 -17.03
C SER A 90 1.89 -8.41 -17.55
N GLY A 91 2.55 -9.55 -17.76
CA GLY A 91 3.88 -9.61 -18.36
C GLY A 91 3.94 -10.45 -19.62
N MET A 92 4.12 -9.80 -20.77
CA MET A 92 4.54 -10.48 -22.00
C MET A 92 5.96 -10.11 -22.45
N ASN A 93 6.49 -8.92 -22.11
CA ASN A 93 7.86 -8.48 -22.44
C ASN A 93 8.41 -7.40 -21.48
N ARG A 94 7.52 -6.59 -20.89
CA ARG A 94 7.76 -5.68 -19.77
C ARG A 94 6.61 -5.89 -18.77
N PRO A 95 6.81 -5.62 -17.47
CA PRO A 95 5.72 -5.61 -16.51
C PRO A 95 4.73 -4.49 -16.87
N ILE A 96 3.46 -4.81 -16.95
CA ILE A 96 2.38 -3.86 -17.20
C ILE A 96 1.42 -3.90 -16.03
N VAL A 97 1.07 -2.75 -15.46
CA VAL A 97 0.02 -2.64 -14.47
C VAL A 97 -1.17 -1.94 -15.12
N PHE A 98 -2.35 -2.54 -15.02
CA PHE A 98 -3.60 -1.87 -15.30
C PHE A 98 -4.28 -1.58 -13.96
N SER A 99 -4.71 -0.34 -13.75
CA SER A 99 -5.40 0.05 -12.53
C SER A 99 -6.46 1.13 -12.75
N ASN A 100 -7.52 1.09 -11.93
CA ASN A 100 -8.46 2.20 -11.79
C ASN A 100 -8.07 3.20 -10.68
N ALA A 101 -6.95 2.95 -9.99
CA ALA A 101 -6.35 3.85 -9.02
C ALA A 101 -5.02 4.37 -9.59
N PRO A 102 -4.57 5.59 -9.20
CA PRO A 102 -3.30 6.10 -9.68
C PRO A 102 -2.10 5.50 -8.95
N ILE A 103 -2.28 4.92 -7.76
CA ILE A 103 -1.28 4.15 -7.04
C ILE A 103 -1.95 2.89 -6.53
N GLU A 104 -1.46 1.76 -7.01
CA GLU A 104 -1.87 0.40 -6.64
C GLU A 104 -0.60 -0.38 -6.28
N THR A 105 -0.28 -0.42 -4.99
CA THR A 105 0.95 -0.96 -4.44
C THR A 105 0.99 -2.49 -4.52
N HIS A 106 -0.15 -3.18 -4.54
CA HIS A 106 -0.22 -4.62 -4.73
C HIS A 106 0.26 -5.02 -6.13
N GLU A 107 -0.36 -4.45 -7.16
CA GLU A 107 -0.02 -4.70 -8.56
C GLU A 107 1.35 -4.13 -8.93
N LEU A 108 1.75 -3.00 -8.34
CA LEU A 108 3.13 -2.52 -8.49
C LEU A 108 4.14 -3.49 -7.91
N ALA A 109 3.85 -4.13 -6.77
CA ALA A 109 4.77 -5.12 -6.19
C ALA A 109 4.95 -6.33 -7.12
N HIS A 110 3.90 -6.75 -7.83
CA HIS A 110 3.97 -7.81 -8.85
C HIS A 110 5.01 -7.53 -9.94
N THR A 111 5.30 -6.25 -10.23
CA THR A 111 6.27 -5.86 -11.27
C THR A 111 7.74 -6.08 -10.87
N SER A 112 8.01 -6.18 -9.57
CA SER A 112 9.35 -6.41 -9.04
C SER A 112 9.77 -7.88 -9.18
N ARG A 113 11.06 -8.15 -8.96
CA ARG A 113 11.61 -9.52 -8.97
C ARG A 113 10.82 -10.50 -8.09
N GLY A 114 10.30 -10.05 -6.95
CA GLY A 114 9.59 -10.89 -5.98
C GLY A 114 8.21 -11.34 -6.43
N GLY A 115 7.57 -10.59 -7.34
CA GLY A 115 6.28 -10.97 -7.90
C GLY A 115 6.40 -11.67 -9.25
N HIS A 116 7.17 -11.10 -10.18
CA HIS A 116 7.07 -11.51 -11.58
C HIS A 116 7.77 -12.83 -11.95
N GLY A 117 8.73 -13.32 -11.14
CA GLY A 117 9.60 -14.43 -11.55
C GLY A 117 10.26 -14.20 -12.93
N ARG A 118 10.84 -15.23 -13.56
CA ARG A 118 11.34 -15.10 -14.95
C ARG A 118 10.20 -15.33 -15.97
N PRO A 119 10.18 -14.64 -17.13
CA PRO A 119 9.04 -14.54 -18.06
C PRO A 119 8.45 -15.83 -18.66
N MET A 120 9.04 -17.01 -18.42
CA MET A 120 8.54 -18.28 -18.96
C MET A 120 7.96 -19.21 -17.90
N LEU A 121 8.26 -18.99 -16.61
CA LEU A 121 7.93 -19.88 -15.50
C LEU A 121 7.83 -19.01 -14.23
N GLY A 122 6.74 -18.27 -14.09
CA GLY A 122 6.46 -17.47 -12.88
C GLY A 122 6.38 -18.34 -11.62
N PHE A 123 6.32 -17.69 -10.46
CA PHE A 123 6.13 -18.37 -9.19
C PHE A 123 4.75 -19.04 -9.10
N PRO A 124 4.52 -20.01 -8.19
CA PRO A 124 3.17 -20.48 -7.90
C PRO A 124 2.30 -19.29 -7.48
N PRO A 125 1.02 -19.20 -7.90
CA PRO A 125 0.17 -18.06 -7.58
C PRO A 125 0.14 -17.71 -6.09
N PHE A 126 0.11 -18.71 -5.20
CA PHE A 126 0.21 -18.50 -3.76
C PHE A 126 1.43 -17.68 -3.32
N ILE A 127 2.59 -17.90 -3.93
CA ILE A 127 3.81 -17.15 -3.63
C ILE A 127 3.72 -15.72 -4.17
N ASN A 128 3.22 -15.59 -5.40
CA ASN A 128 3.12 -14.29 -6.06
C ASN A 128 2.21 -13.35 -5.27
N GLU A 129 1.00 -13.82 -4.94
CA GLU A 129 0.05 -13.04 -4.14
C GLU A 129 0.53 -12.82 -2.71
N ALA A 130 1.30 -13.74 -2.13
CA ALA A 130 1.89 -13.52 -0.81
C ALA A 130 2.87 -12.34 -0.81
N PHE A 131 3.71 -12.26 -1.85
CA PHE A 131 4.66 -11.17 -2.03
C PHE A 131 3.95 -9.84 -2.25
N ALA A 132 2.99 -9.77 -3.17
CA ALA A 132 2.26 -8.53 -3.45
C ALA A 132 1.41 -8.08 -2.27
N SER A 133 0.74 -9.00 -1.57
CA SER A 133 -0.03 -8.71 -0.35
C SER A 133 0.85 -8.13 0.76
N ARG A 134 2.11 -8.57 0.87
CA ARG A 134 3.08 -8.00 1.82
C ARG A 134 3.35 -6.51 1.55
N TRP A 135 3.22 -6.06 0.32
CA TRP A 135 3.47 -4.68 -0.09
C TRP A 135 2.19 -3.87 -0.39
N SER A 136 1.02 -4.44 -0.10
CA SER A 136 -0.26 -3.71 -0.15
C SER A 136 -0.38 -2.74 1.03
N SER A 137 -0.73 -1.49 0.75
CA SER A 137 -0.92 -0.47 1.80
C SER A 137 -2.40 -0.16 2.01
N ALA A 138 -2.89 -0.28 3.24
CA ALA A 138 -4.29 0.05 3.54
C ALA A 138 -4.52 1.53 3.83
N VAL A 139 -3.46 2.36 3.82
CA VAL A 139 -3.57 3.82 3.78
C VAL A 139 -3.71 4.33 2.36
N ILE A 140 -3.03 3.69 1.41
CA ILE A 140 -3.07 4.07 -0.01
C ILE A 140 -4.34 3.51 -0.66
N GLU A 141 -4.66 2.23 -0.42
CA GLU A 141 -5.80 1.53 -1.02
C GLU A 141 -6.87 1.18 0.03
N TYR A 142 -8.13 1.24 -0.39
CA TYR A 142 -9.25 0.83 0.46
C TYR A 142 -9.41 -0.70 0.44
N GLY A 143 -9.54 -1.31 1.61
CA GLY A 143 -9.88 -2.73 1.72
C GLY A 143 -8.72 -3.70 1.55
N GLN A 144 -7.48 -3.21 1.46
CA GLN A 144 -6.30 -4.09 1.53
C GLN A 144 -6.17 -4.68 2.94
N PRO A 145 -5.87 -5.98 3.06
CA PRO A 145 -5.84 -6.65 4.35
C PRO A 145 -4.62 -6.22 5.15
N PHE A 146 -4.86 -5.77 6.38
CA PHE A 146 -3.94 -6.05 7.45
C PHE A 146 -4.49 -7.22 8.26
N LEU A 147 -4.01 -8.44 8.01
CA LEU A 147 -4.52 -9.60 8.74
C LEU A 147 -3.38 -10.34 9.42
N THR A 148 -3.32 -10.20 10.75
CA THR A 148 -2.91 -11.27 11.64
C THR A 148 -4.14 -11.76 12.40
N TRP A 149 -5.10 -12.34 11.68
CA TRP A 149 -6.09 -13.24 12.27
C TRP A 149 -5.66 -14.64 11.82
N PRO A 150 -4.96 -15.42 12.66
CA PRO A 150 -4.41 -16.70 12.23
C PRO A 150 -5.54 -17.66 11.87
N GLU A 151 -5.75 -17.87 10.57
CA GLU A 151 -6.40 -19.07 10.06
C GLU A 151 -5.28 -20.11 9.91
N PHE A 152 -5.21 -20.99 10.90
CA PHE A 152 -4.09 -21.90 11.14
C PHE A 152 -3.64 -22.67 9.89
N LEU A 153 -2.32 -22.78 9.72
CA LEU A 153 -1.68 -23.52 8.64
C LEU A 153 -1.10 -24.84 9.16
N SER A 154 -1.66 -25.96 8.73
CA SER A 154 -0.94 -27.24 8.75
C SER A 154 -0.07 -27.40 7.51
N ALA A 155 0.91 -28.32 7.57
CA ALA A 155 1.73 -28.69 6.42
C ALA A 155 0.89 -29.15 5.20
N ALA A 156 -0.29 -29.73 5.45
CA ALA A 156 -1.19 -30.21 4.42
C ALA A 156 -1.97 -29.06 3.77
N GLU A 157 -2.45 -28.10 4.55
CA GLU A 157 -3.13 -26.89 4.06
C GLU A 157 -2.16 -26.02 3.25
N LEU A 158 -0.95 -25.78 3.76
CA LEU A 158 0.08 -25.05 3.02
C LEU A 158 0.40 -25.74 1.68
N ARG A 159 0.54 -27.07 1.70
CA ARG A 159 0.81 -27.83 0.47
C ARG A 159 -0.35 -27.73 -0.52
N ALA A 160 -1.59 -27.79 -0.05
CA ALA A 160 -2.76 -27.66 -0.91
C ALA A 160 -2.85 -26.26 -1.53
N ALA A 161 -2.60 -25.21 -0.73
CA ALA A 161 -2.59 -23.84 -1.19
C ALA A 161 -1.52 -23.57 -2.27
N LEU A 162 -0.31 -24.12 -2.09
CA LEU A 162 0.78 -24.02 -3.08
C LEU A 162 0.52 -24.74 -4.42
N GLU A 163 -0.48 -25.63 -4.49
CA GLU A 163 -0.87 -26.33 -5.73
C GLU A 163 -2.09 -25.66 -6.41
N VAL A 164 -2.65 -24.60 -5.82
CA VAL A 164 -3.72 -23.81 -6.44
C VAL A 164 -3.12 -22.94 -7.55
N ASN A 165 -3.51 -23.23 -8.80
CA ASN A 165 -3.06 -22.49 -9.98
C ASN A 165 -4.01 -21.36 -10.39
N ASP A 166 -5.12 -21.19 -9.68
CA ASP A 166 -6.13 -20.17 -9.94
C ASP A 166 -6.06 -19.14 -8.81
N ALA A 167 -5.52 -17.95 -9.11
CA ALA A 167 -5.31 -16.89 -8.12
C ALA A 167 -6.61 -16.49 -7.41
N MET A 168 -7.77 -16.64 -8.06
CA MET A 168 -9.08 -16.30 -7.47
C MET A 168 -9.54 -17.28 -6.39
N LYS A 169 -8.91 -18.45 -6.30
CA LYS A 169 -9.21 -19.48 -5.29
C LYS A 169 -8.20 -19.50 -4.16
N LEU A 170 -7.24 -18.58 -4.17
CA LEU A 170 -6.26 -18.45 -3.11
C LEU A 170 -6.87 -17.79 -1.89
N ASP A 171 -6.35 -18.19 -0.74
CA ASP A 171 -6.53 -17.45 0.50
C ASP A 171 -5.34 -16.50 0.65
N TYR A 172 -5.58 -15.21 0.39
CA TYR A 172 -4.56 -14.16 0.42
C TYR A 172 -4.09 -13.89 1.85
N GLY A 173 -4.98 -14.04 2.84
CA GLY A 173 -4.63 -13.90 4.26
C GLY A 173 -3.66 -15.00 4.70
N LEU A 174 -3.89 -16.23 4.26
CA LEU A 174 -3.00 -17.38 4.47
C LEU A 174 -1.63 -17.17 3.80
N ALA A 175 -1.64 -16.69 2.55
CA ALA A 175 -0.44 -16.39 1.76
C ALA A 175 0.42 -15.33 2.43
N PHE A 176 -0.19 -14.19 2.78
CA PHE A 176 0.41 -13.11 3.53
C PHE A 176 1.01 -13.61 4.85
N THR A 177 0.23 -14.31 5.67
CA THR A 177 0.67 -14.79 7.00
C THR A 177 1.92 -15.68 6.90
N TRP A 178 1.96 -16.60 5.93
CA TRP A 178 3.12 -17.47 5.74
C TRP A 178 4.36 -16.71 5.26
N TRP A 179 4.20 -15.73 4.38
CA TRP A 179 5.31 -14.91 3.90
C TRP A 179 5.91 -14.04 5.01
N VAL A 180 5.03 -13.32 5.72
CA VAL A 180 5.39 -12.52 6.89
C VAL A 180 6.11 -13.38 7.93
N ALA A 181 5.66 -14.62 8.13
CA ALA A 181 6.30 -15.51 9.08
C ALA A 181 7.75 -15.84 8.76
N LEU A 182 8.02 -16.13 7.49
CA LEU A 182 9.37 -16.37 7.01
C LEU A 182 10.21 -15.09 7.08
N GLU A 183 9.66 -13.96 6.65
CA GLU A 183 10.36 -12.68 6.63
C GLU A 183 10.73 -12.20 8.05
N SER A 184 9.79 -12.20 8.99
CA SER A 184 10.05 -11.81 10.39
C SER A 184 11.07 -12.71 11.08
N THR A 185 11.15 -13.99 10.68
CA THR A 185 12.06 -14.96 11.30
C THR A 185 13.46 -14.93 10.70
N TYR A 186 13.57 -14.80 9.39
CA TYR A 186 14.84 -14.94 8.67
C TYR A 186 15.38 -13.62 8.11
N GLY A 187 14.56 -12.58 8.07
CA GLY A 187 14.89 -11.26 7.54
C GLY A 187 14.84 -11.18 6.02
N PRO A 188 14.82 -9.96 5.47
CA PRO A 188 14.62 -9.74 4.04
C PRO A 188 15.76 -10.28 3.16
N ASN A 189 17.00 -10.27 3.65
CA ASN A 189 18.13 -10.85 2.91
C ASN A 189 17.93 -12.35 2.60
N LYS A 190 17.36 -13.09 3.55
CA LYS A 190 17.05 -14.52 3.34
C LYS A 190 15.82 -14.72 2.45
N MET A 191 14.85 -13.81 2.53
CA MET A 191 13.73 -13.80 1.59
C MET A 191 14.19 -13.52 0.15
N ALA A 192 15.15 -12.62 -0.06
CA ALA A 192 15.76 -12.38 -1.36
C ALA A 192 16.46 -13.63 -1.92
N GLU A 193 17.22 -14.36 -1.09
CA GLU A 193 17.79 -15.67 -1.46
C GLU A 193 16.70 -16.69 -1.83
N PHE A 194 15.58 -16.68 -1.09
CA PHE A 194 14.46 -17.58 -1.33
C PHE A 194 13.76 -17.29 -2.66
N ILE A 195 13.52 -16.01 -2.98
CA ILE A 195 12.96 -15.58 -4.27
C ILE A 195 13.84 -16.06 -5.43
N ILE A 196 15.16 -15.95 -5.31
CA ILE A 196 16.09 -16.46 -6.33
C ILE A 196 15.99 -17.99 -6.48
N GLU A 197 15.89 -18.73 -5.37
CA GLU A 197 15.78 -20.20 -5.39
C GLU A 197 14.41 -20.67 -5.94
N LEU A 198 13.40 -19.80 -5.89
CA LEU A 198 12.07 -20.05 -6.47
C LEU A 198 12.01 -19.83 -7.99
N ASP A 199 13.06 -19.30 -8.64
CA ASP A 199 13.09 -19.08 -10.10
C ASP A 199 12.71 -20.39 -10.85
N GLY A 200 11.56 -20.36 -11.55
CA GLY A 200 11.05 -21.50 -12.32
C GLY A 200 10.38 -22.61 -11.52
N VAL A 201 10.09 -22.38 -10.23
CA VAL A 201 9.30 -23.28 -9.39
C VAL A 201 7.81 -23.08 -9.65
N THR A 202 7.09 -24.16 -9.96
CA THR A 202 5.65 -24.12 -10.27
C THR A 202 4.83 -25.14 -9.47
N SER A 203 5.38 -25.66 -8.37
CA SER A 203 4.70 -26.71 -7.56
C SER A 203 5.15 -26.67 -6.10
N ALA A 204 4.33 -27.20 -5.19
CA ALA A 204 4.65 -27.25 -3.76
C ALA A 204 5.91 -28.05 -3.47
N LYS A 205 6.20 -29.09 -4.27
CA LYS A 205 7.44 -29.88 -4.13
C LYS A 205 8.69 -29.05 -4.47
N GLY A 206 8.58 -28.11 -5.41
CA GLY A 206 9.65 -27.18 -5.73
C GLY A 206 9.86 -26.19 -4.58
N VAL A 207 8.78 -25.62 -4.05
CA VAL A 207 8.80 -24.70 -2.91
C VAL A 207 9.40 -25.37 -1.67
N GLU A 208 9.00 -26.61 -1.36
CA GLU A 208 9.57 -27.37 -0.25
C GLU A 208 11.10 -27.59 -0.40
N ARG A 209 11.60 -27.74 -1.62
CA ARG A 209 13.05 -27.84 -1.88
C ARG A 209 13.73 -26.51 -1.65
N ALA A 210 13.13 -25.41 -2.08
CA ALA A 210 13.65 -24.07 -1.88
C ALA A 210 13.73 -23.73 -0.38
N LEU A 211 12.68 -24.03 0.40
CA LEU A 211 12.66 -23.85 1.86
C LEU A 211 13.83 -24.58 2.53
N ARG A 212 14.05 -25.85 2.18
CA ARG A 212 15.14 -26.66 2.74
C ARG A 212 16.51 -26.12 2.39
N ARG A 213 16.68 -25.51 1.22
CA ARG A 213 17.97 -24.97 0.76
C ARG A 213 18.31 -23.65 1.41
N VAL A 214 17.34 -22.73 1.49
CA VAL A 214 17.58 -21.35 1.93
C VAL A 214 17.46 -21.20 3.44
N PHE A 215 16.39 -21.76 4.02
CA PHE A 215 16.08 -21.63 5.44
C PHE A 215 16.46 -22.87 6.26
N GLY A 216 16.72 -24.01 5.60
CA GLY A 216 17.06 -25.26 6.30
C GLY A 216 15.87 -25.96 6.94
N ILE A 217 14.64 -25.57 6.59
CA ILE A 217 13.40 -26.10 7.18
C ILE A 217 12.55 -26.86 6.16
N SER A 218 11.71 -27.74 6.67
CA SER A 218 10.66 -28.42 5.93
C SER A 218 9.42 -27.55 5.75
N LEU A 219 8.52 -27.96 4.84
CA LEU A 219 7.21 -27.32 4.67
C LEU A 219 6.37 -27.35 5.96
N ALA A 220 6.51 -28.41 6.76
CA ALA A 220 5.80 -28.53 8.03
C ALA A 220 6.34 -27.57 9.08
N GLU A 221 7.66 -27.39 9.14
CA GLU A 221 8.28 -26.40 10.03
C GLU A 221 7.92 -24.97 9.61
N SER A 222 7.84 -24.67 8.30
CA SER A 222 7.39 -23.33 7.85
C SER A 222 5.92 -23.06 8.16
N ALA A 223 5.06 -24.08 8.07
CA ALA A 223 3.65 -23.95 8.44
C ALA A 223 3.49 -23.73 9.95
N ALA A 224 4.24 -24.50 10.75
CA ALA A 224 4.27 -24.34 12.20
C ALA A 224 4.81 -22.97 12.62
N LEU A 225 5.77 -22.39 11.88
CA LEU A 225 6.29 -21.05 12.12
C LEU A 225 5.18 -20.01 11.96
N ALA A 226 4.43 -20.07 10.86
CA ALA A 226 3.29 -19.20 10.58
C ALA A 226 2.17 -19.33 11.61
N GLU A 227 1.87 -20.55 12.05
CA GLU A 227 0.93 -20.81 13.16
C GLU A 227 1.43 -20.25 14.50
N SER A 228 2.74 -20.31 14.75
CA SER A 228 3.32 -19.99 16.06
C SER A 228 3.61 -18.51 16.29
N LEU A 229 3.61 -17.69 15.24
CA LEU A 229 3.88 -16.27 15.39
C LEU A 229 2.69 -15.62 16.08
N PRO A 230 2.89 -15.11 17.31
CA PRO A 230 1.87 -14.32 17.97
C PRO A 230 1.88 -12.97 17.25
N GLU A 231 1.13 -12.89 16.15
CA GLU A 231 0.85 -11.66 15.44
C GLU A 231 2.12 -10.91 15.02
N ALA A 232 2.82 -11.46 14.02
CA ALA A 232 3.97 -10.79 13.41
C ALA A 232 3.54 -9.40 12.90
N SER A 233 4.07 -8.36 13.54
CA SER A 233 3.85 -6.98 13.16
C SER A 233 4.82 -6.59 12.08
N ILE A 234 4.26 -6.19 10.95
CA ILE A 234 4.99 -5.53 9.88
C ILE A 234 4.32 -4.18 9.72
N ASP A 235 5.12 -3.13 9.69
CA ASP A 235 4.64 -1.77 9.44
C ASP A 235 3.96 -1.71 8.06
N ASP A 236 2.92 -0.89 7.92
CA ASP A 236 2.29 -0.69 6.60
C ASP A 236 3.38 -0.24 5.60
N PRO A 237 3.43 -0.80 4.38
CA PRO A 237 4.41 -0.42 3.36
C PRO A 237 4.51 1.08 3.08
N VAL A 238 3.45 1.85 3.32
CA VAL A 238 3.47 3.32 3.23
C VAL A 238 4.51 3.97 4.14
N CYS A 239 4.93 3.28 5.19
CA CYS A 239 5.94 3.73 6.14
C CYS A 239 7.36 3.73 5.55
N GLU A 240 7.59 2.91 4.53
CA GLU A 240 8.84 2.88 3.76
C GLU A 240 8.88 3.99 2.69
N LEU A 241 7.78 4.73 2.48
CA LEU A 241 7.73 5.80 1.48
C LEU A 241 8.41 7.08 1.99
N ASP A 242 9.40 7.51 1.20
CA ASP A 242 10.12 8.74 1.41
C ASP A 242 9.49 9.94 0.70
N GLY A 243 9.81 11.14 1.21
CA GLY A 243 9.44 12.42 0.60
C GLY A 243 7.96 12.79 0.69
N LEU A 244 7.21 12.16 1.60
CA LEU A 244 5.87 12.60 1.96
C LEU A 244 5.89 13.99 2.62
N PRO A 245 4.90 14.86 2.34
CA PRO A 245 4.70 16.10 3.09
C PRO A 245 4.62 15.80 4.60
N THR A 246 5.55 16.36 5.37
CA THR A 246 5.76 15.98 6.78
C THR A 246 5.39 17.12 7.72
N PHE A 247 4.56 16.82 8.73
CA PHE A 247 4.18 17.77 9.79
C PHE A 247 4.78 17.33 11.13
N THR A 248 5.65 18.16 11.69
CA THR A 248 6.29 17.89 12.98
C THR A 248 5.56 18.56 14.13
N TRP A 249 5.32 17.83 15.21
CA TRP A 249 4.75 18.39 16.42
C TRP A 249 5.80 19.18 17.22
N THR A 250 5.49 20.45 17.52
CA THR A 250 6.42 21.38 18.17
C THR A 250 5.93 21.86 19.55
N GLY A 251 5.07 21.12 20.24
CA GLY A 251 4.51 21.55 21.53
C GLY A 251 3.17 22.30 21.46
N ARG A 252 2.61 22.51 20.27
CA ARG A 252 1.33 23.21 20.03
C ARG A 252 0.36 22.29 19.30
N PRO A 253 -0.95 22.61 19.26
CA PRO A 253 -1.87 21.90 18.38
C PRO A 253 -1.29 21.76 16.98
N LEU A 254 -1.16 20.52 16.50
CA LEU A 254 -0.72 20.27 15.14
C LEU A 254 -1.92 20.36 14.23
N VAL A 255 -1.80 21.12 13.16
CA VAL A 255 -2.87 21.30 12.18
C VAL A 255 -2.42 20.69 10.88
N VAL A 256 -3.15 19.68 10.42
CA VAL A 256 -3.03 19.14 9.07
C VAL A 256 -4.15 19.78 8.28
N GLU A 257 -3.80 20.73 7.43
CA GLU A 257 -4.73 21.44 6.59
C GLU A 257 -4.09 21.59 5.22
N ARG A 258 -4.86 21.20 4.20
CA ARG A 258 -4.55 21.50 2.82
C ARG A 258 -5.80 22.04 2.14
N SER A 259 -6.22 23.20 2.62
CA SER A 259 -7.09 24.09 1.84
C SER A 259 -6.30 24.43 0.58
N ASP A 260 -6.85 24.18 -0.60
CA ASP A 260 -6.19 24.42 -1.90
C ASP A 260 -5.23 23.30 -2.35
N ALA A 261 -5.59 22.02 -2.16
CA ALA A 261 -4.94 20.92 -2.87
C ALA A 261 -5.17 21.08 -4.39
N HIS A 262 -4.31 21.86 -5.03
CA HIS A 262 -4.36 22.21 -6.44
C HIS A 262 -3.54 21.24 -7.30
N CYS A 263 -3.16 20.08 -6.75
CA CYS A 263 -2.42 19.06 -7.50
C CYS A 263 -1.07 19.64 -7.97
N ASP A 264 -0.35 20.27 -7.04
CA ASP A 264 0.97 20.86 -7.28
C ASP A 264 2.06 19.77 -7.34
N ASP A 265 3.30 20.14 -7.68
CA ASP A 265 4.43 19.20 -7.88
C ASP A 265 4.71 18.24 -6.70
N GLY A 266 4.32 18.62 -5.48
CA GLY A 266 4.51 17.80 -4.27
C GLY A 266 3.26 17.08 -3.78
N ASP A 267 2.13 17.21 -4.49
CA ASP A 267 0.88 16.56 -4.10
C ASP A 267 0.77 15.15 -4.61
N ILE A 268 0.37 14.26 -3.72
CA ILE A 268 0.09 12.86 -4.01
C ILE A 268 -1.38 12.65 -3.70
N MET A 269 -2.19 12.52 -4.75
CA MET A 269 -3.62 12.26 -4.66
C MET A 269 -3.88 10.86 -5.19
N ASN A 270 -4.28 9.94 -4.31
CA ASN A 270 -4.69 8.61 -4.75
C ASN A 270 -6.20 8.57 -4.96
N MET A 271 -6.66 8.39 -6.20
CA MET A 271 -8.08 8.16 -6.54
C MET A 271 -8.39 6.66 -6.43
N ASP A 272 -9.58 6.28 -5.99
CA ASP A 272 -10.09 4.95 -6.25
C ASP A 272 -11.33 5.06 -7.16
N GLY A 273 -11.49 4.11 -8.08
CA GLY A 273 -12.68 4.01 -8.94
C GLY A 273 -13.98 3.71 -8.17
N SER A 274 -13.92 3.61 -6.84
CA SER A 274 -15.09 3.47 -5.96
C SER A 274 -15.53 4.78 -5.28
N GLY A 275 -14.89 5.90 -5.62
CA GLY A 275 -15.30 7.27 -5.27
C GLY A 275 -14.42 8.00 -4.26
N GLY A 276 -13.42 7.38 -3.63
CA GLY A 276 -12.55 8.02 -2.65
C GLY A 276 -11.23 8.51 -3.24
N THR A 277 -10.98 9.81 -3.25
CA THR A 277 -9.64 10.39 -3.44
C THR A 277 -8.97 10.65 -2.10
N GLY A 278 -7.65 10.61 -1.97
CA GLY A 278 -7.04 11.17 -0.77
C GLY A 278 -5.58 11.58 -0.86
N TRP A 279 -5.25 12.54 0.00
CA TRP A 279 -3.95 13.17 0.08
C TRP A 279 -3.07 12.48 1.13
N LEU A 280 -1.87 12.06 0.73
CA LEU A 280 -0.91 11.40 1.62
C LEU A 280 -0.01 12.39 2.36
N PHE A 281 0.30 12.09 3.63
CA PHE A 281 1.21 12.89 4.47
C PHE A 281 1.85 12.04 5.57
N ALA A 282 2.91 12.58 6.17
CA ALA A 282 3.53 12.03 7.37
C ALA A 282 3.40 12.98 8.57
N LEU A 283 3.32 12.42 9.76
CA LEU A 283 3.41 13.12 11.04
C LEU A 283 4.67 12.67 11.78
N GLU A 284 5.38 13.64 12.34
CA GLU A 284 6.52 13.38 13.24
C GLU A 284 6.14 13.85 14.65
N LEU A 285 5.90 12.88 15.53
CA LEU A 285 5.54 13.09 16.93
C LEU A 285 6.72 12.69 17.84
N PRO A 286 6.77 13.15 19.10
CA PRO A 286 7.69 12.60 20.07
C PRO A 286 7.53 11.08 20.21
N ASP A 287 8.62 10.36 20.47
CA ASP A 287 8.60 8.89 20.66
C ASP A 287 7.80 8.43 21.90
N THR A 288 7.48 9.37 22.78
CA THR A 288 6.65 9.11 23.97
C THR A 288 5.19 8.98 23.56
N ARG A 289 4.58 7.80 23.82
CA ARG A 289 3.14 7.58 23.61
C ARG A 289 2.32 8.61 24.38
N THR A 290 1.60 9.43 23.63
CA THR A 290 0.88 10.59 24.15
C THR A 290 -0.54 10.58 23.60
N ASP A 291 -1.51 10.96 24.43
CA ASP A 291 -2.91 11.07 24.04
C ASP A 291 -3.18 12.40 23.33
N TYR A 292 -3.85 12.34 22.19
CA TYR A 292 -4.24 13.49 21.38
C TYR A 292 -5.76 13.46 21.09
N TYR A 293 -6.45 14.57 21.33
CA TYR A 293 -7.77 14.78 20.74
C TYR A 293 -7.60 15.11 19.26
N VAL A 294 -8.33 14.38 18.42
CA VAL A 294 -8.34 14.57 16.96
C VAL A 294 -9.70 15.13 16.55
N SER A 295 -9.69 16.28 15.89
CA SER A 295 -10.89 16.96 15.42
C SER A 295 -10.80 17.26 13.93
N LEU A 296 -11.85 16.91 13.20
CA LEU A 296 -11.99 17.16 11.77
C LEU A 296 -13.05 18.23 11.54
N THR A 297 -12.71 19.22 10.72
CA THR A 297 -13.60 20.34 10.38
C THR A 297 -13.68 20.51 8.87
N LEU A 298 -14.86 20.89 8.39
CA LEU A 298 -15.12 21.20 6.98
C LEU A 298 -15.59 22.64 6.82
N PRO A 299 -15.32 23.27 5.66
CA PRO A 299 -15.98 24.51 5.29
C PRO A 299 -17.51 24.38 5.31
N PRO A 300 -18.25 25.45 5.63
CA PRO A 300 -19.71 25.45 5.57
C PRO A 300 -20.23 25.05 4.18
N GLY A 301 -21.21 24.14 4.13
CA GLY A 301 -21.86 23.72 2.88
C GLY A 301 -21.20 22.54 2.16
N VAL A 302 -20.09 22.00 2.68
CA VAL A 302 -19.42 20.81 2.14
C VAL A 302 -20.08 19.54 2.69
N ASP A 303 -20.37 18.57 1.82
CA ASP A 303 -20.90 17.27 2.24
C ASP A 303 -19.83 16.49 3.05
N PRO A 304 -20.12 16.07 4.29
CA PRO A 304 -19.21 15.23 5.07
C PRO A 304 -19.09 13.80 4.57
N ALA A 305 -19.85 13.39 3.54
CA ALA A 305 -19.63 12.11 2.87
C ALA A 305 -18.18 11.96 2.43
N THR A 306 -17.64 10.77 2.73
CA THR A 306 -16.27 10.31 2.43
C THR A 306 -15.11 11.12 3.02
N LYS A 307 -15.40 12.22 3.73
CA LYS A 307 -14.39 13.02 4.44
C LYS A 307 -13.91 12.30 5.68
N ALA A 308 -12.72 11.74 5.58
CA ALA A 308 -12.09 10.96 6.64
C ALA A 308 -10.59 11.20 6.72
N MET A 309 -10.01 10.77 7.82
CA MET A 309 -8.58 10.64 8.01
C MET A 309 -8.26 9.21 8.43
N TYR A 310 -7.20 8.67 7.85
CA TYR A 310 -6.59 7.39 8.21
C TYR A 310 -5.14 7.64 8.61
N LEU A 311 -4.63 6.92 9.62
CA LEU A 311 -3.27 7.09 10.14
C LEU A 311 -2.71 5.77 10.67
N VAL A 312 -1.53 5.36 10.19
CA VAL A 312 -0.79 4.18 10.66
C VAL A 312 0.50 4.59 11.37
N GLU A 313 0.91 3.79 12.35
CA GLU A 313 2.18 3.93 13.07
C GLU A 313 3.29 3.17 12.32
N CYS A 314 4.45 3.79 12.12
CA CYS A 314 5.51 3.23 11.26
C CYS A 314 6.64 2.52 12.00
N HIS A 315 6.61 2.49 13.33
CA HIS A 315 7.59 1.79 14.18
C HIS A 315 6.90 1.27 15.45
N GLY A 316 5.68 0.77 15.28
CA GLY A 316 4.79 0.43 16.38
C GLY A 316 4.60 -1.07 16.52
N GLU A 317 4.74 -1.59 17.75
CA GLU A 317 4.03 -2.82 18.11
C GLU A 317 2.53 -2.56 17.92
N PRO A 318 1.86 -3.23 16.97
CA PRO A 318 0.44 -3.05 16.71
C PRO A 318 -0.34 -3.43 17.97
N GLU A 319 -1.32 -2.61 18.31
CA GLU A 319 -2.25 -2.95 19.39
C GLU A 319 -3.40 -3.76 18.80
N PHE A 320 -3.29 -5.10 18.88
CA PHE A 320 -4.27 -6.08 18.35
C PHE A 320 -5.66 -6.07 19.01
N GLY A 321 -5.91 -5.10 19.92
CA GLY A 321 -7.25 -4.84 20.45
C GLY A 321 -8.18 -4.15 19.45
N ASN A 322 -7.67 -3.70 18.30
CA ASN A 322 -8.45 -3.04 17.25
C ASN A 322 -8.35 -3.87 15.95
N PRO A 323 -9.47 -4.33 15.36
CA PRO A 323 -9.46 -5.03 14.07
C PRO A 323 -9.00 -4.15 12.90
N PHE A 324 -8.85 -2.84 13.11
CA PHE A 324 -8.26 -1.91 12.16
C PHE A 324 -6.91 -1.42 12.72
N PRO A 325 -5.79 -1.65 12.02
CA PRO A 325 -4.45 -1.25 12.50
C PRO A 325 -4.10 0.19 12.12
N TYR A 326 -5.12 0.99 11.82
CA TYR A 326 -5.01 2.41 11.63
C TYR A 326 -6.00 3.12 12.56
N ASN A 327 -5.63 4.32 12.95
CA ASN A 327 -6.56 5.26 13.53
C ASN A 327 -7.41 5.86 12.41
N ALA A 328 -8.73 5.86 12.57
CA ALA A 328 -9.66 6.44 11.60
C ALA A 328 -10.61 7.44 12.25
N ALA A 329 -10.77 8.60 11.61
CA ALA A 329 -11.74 9.62 11.99
C ALA A 329 -12.55 10.04 10.77
N SER A 330 -13.85 10.29 10.93
CA SER A 330 -14.69 10.82 9.86
C SER A 330 -15.60 11.92 10.38
N VAL A 331 -15.96 12.85 9.49
CA VAL A 331 -16.83 13.97 9.85
C VAL A 331 -18.26 13.48 10.15
N LYS A 332 -18.73 12.43 9.46
CA LYS A 332 -20.03 11.79 9.72
C LYS A 332 -20.21 11.27 11.15
N ASN A 333 -19.14 10.83 11.82
CA ASN A 333 -19.20 10.25 13.17
C ASN A 333 -19.28 11.30 14.31
N GLY A 334 -19.23 12.61 14.00
CA GLY A 334 -19.30 13.68 15.02
C GLY A 334 -20.24 14.86 14.70
N GLY A 335 -20.95 14.86 13.58
CA GLY A 335 -21.73 16.02 13.10
C GLY A 335 -20.88 16.99 12.28
N ALA A 336 -21.29 18.26 12.12
CA ALA A 336 -20.56 19.25 11.29
C ALA A 336 -19.10 19.52 11.74
N SER A 337 -18.71 19.02 12.90
CA SER A 337 -17.34 18.95 13.42
C SER A 337 -17.10 17.54 13.97
N GLY A 338 -16.27 16.75 13.30
CA GLY A 338 -15.93 15.39 13.68
C GLY A 338 -14.92 15.36 14.82
N THR A 339 -15.33 15.63 16.06
CA THR A 339 -14.46 15.38 17.22
C THR A 339 -14.66 13.94 17.68
N LEU A 340 -13.61 13.12 17.59
CA LEU A 340 -13.62 11.82 18.25
C LEU A 340 -13.62 12.02 19.76
N ARG A 341 -14.57 11.39 20.47
CA ARG A 341 -14.69 11.51 21.94
C ARG A 341 -13.54 10.82 22.70
N TRP A 342 -12.81 9.93 22.03
CA TRP A 342 -11.69 9.18 22.61
C TRP A 342 -10.38 9.67 22.01
N PRO A 343 -9.37 10.01 22.85
CA PRO A 343 -8.10 10.46 22.33
C PRO A 343 -7.37 9.31 21.61
N TRP A 344 -6.59 9.68 20.60
CA TRP A 344 -5.66 8.77 19.92
C TRP A 344 -4.34 8.76 20.67
N ARG A 345 -3.82 7.57 20.93
CA ARG A 345 -2.54 7.40 21.60
C ARG A 345 -1.45 7.23 20.55
N LEU A 346 -0.72 8.30 20.26
CA LEU A 346 0.22 8.37 19.13
C LEU A 346 1.66 8.60 19.61
N ARG A 347 2.63 8.25 18.76
CA ARG A 347 4.07 8.52 18.93
C ARG A 347 4.84 8.42 17.60
N GLY A 348 6.07 8.91 17.60
CA GLY A 348 7.03 8.70 16.52
C GLY A 348 6.51 9.12 15.15
N ARG A 349 7.02 8.46 14.11
CA ARG A 349 6.55 8.63 12.73
C ARG A 349 5.23 7.92 12.51
N GLN A 350 4.29 8.64 11.92
CA GLN A 350 3.01 8.12 11.47
C GLN A 350 2.79 8.55 10.02
N VAL A 351 2.09 7.74 9.24
CA VAL A 351 1.74 8.09 7.86
C VAL A 351 0.23 7.99 7.68
N GLY A 352 -0.35 8.92 6.93
CA GLY A 352 -1.80 9.03 6.84
C GLY A 352 -2.31 9.52 5.51
N ARG A 353 -3.62 9.36 5.34
CA ARG A 353 -4.41 9.80 4.19
C ARG A 353 -5.57 10.66 4.67
N LEU A 354 -5.72 11.83 4.07
CA LEU A 354 -6.98 12.59 4.13
C LEU A 354 -7.85 12.15 2.96
N SER A 355 -8.95 11.46 3.23
CA SER A 355 -9.88 10.95 2.21
C SER A 355 -11.01 11.95 1.93
N THR A 356 -11.42 12.01 0.66
CA THR A 356 -12.45 12.89 0.12
C THR A 356 -12.88 12.46 -1.28
N ASP A 357 -14.12 12.72 -1.68
CA ASP A 357 -14.48 12.64 -3.11
C ASP A 357 -13.91 13.84 -3.88
N MET A 358 -13.52 13.61 -5.13
CA MET A 358 -13.30 14.68 -6.09
C MET A 358 -14.66 15.17 -6.62
N ASN A 359 -14.88 16.49 -6.62
CA ASN A 359 -16.09 17.07 -7.19
C ASN A 359 -16.10 16.90 -8.73
N PRO A 360 -17.28 16.97 -9.39
CA PRO A 360 -17.38 16.88 -10.85
C PRO A 360 -16.58 17.93 -11.64
N ASP A 361 -16.18 19.04 -11.00
CA ASP A 361 -15.35 20.09 -11.57
C ASP A 361 -13.84 19.90 -11.29
N GLY A 362 -13.45 18.75 -10.72
CA GLY A 362 -12.07 18.44 -10.34
C GLY A 362 -11.62 19.09 -9.03
N ALA A 363 -12.48 19.83 -8.34
CA ALA A 363 -12.14 20.43 -7.06
C ALA A 363 -12.07 19.37 -5.94
N VAL A 364 -11.07 19.49 -5.10
CA VAL A 364 -10.87 18.62 -3.93
C VAL A 364 -11.03 19.45 -2.66
N VAL A 365 -11.94 19.04 -1.79
CA VAL A 365 -12.09 19.64 -0.47
C VAL A 365 -11.70 18.62 0.60
N LEU A 366 -10.54 18.84 1.22
CA LEU A 366 -10.02 17.99 2.28
C LEU A 366 -10.50 18.49 3.66
N PRO A 367 -10.72 17.59 4.64
CA PRO A 367 -10.97 18.00 6.01
C PRO A 367 -9.74 18.67 6.60
N ARG A 368 -9.96 19.75 7.35
CA ARG A 368 -8.95 20.32 8.23
C ARG A 368 -8.91 19.49 9.52
N VAL A 369 -7.74 18.96 9.85
CA VAL A 369 -7.52 18.11 11.04
C VAL A 369 -6.68 18.84 12.07
N VAL A 370 -7.09 18.79 13.33
CA VAL A 370 -6.31 19.30 14.46
C VAL A 370 -6.04 18.19 15.46
N PHE A 371 -4.77 18.06 15.84
CA PHE A 371 -4.29 17.23 16.94
C PHE A 371 -3.98 18.11 18.14
N GLU A 372 -4.72 17.92 19.23
CA GLU A 372 -4.49 18.62 20.49
C GLU A 372 -4.03 17.63 21.55
N ARG A 373 -2.85 17.85 22.12
CA ARG A 373 -2.35 17.00 23.20
C ARG A 373 -3.28 17.08 24.41
N VAL A 374 -3.69 15.94 24.95
CA VAL A 374 -4.42 15.86 26.21
C VAL A 374 -3.50 16.33 27.34
N LEU A 375 -3.92 17.38 28.06
CA LEU A 375 -3.18 17.89 29.20
C LEU A 375 -3.31 16.95 30.40
N THR A 376 -2.20 16.70 31.08
CA THR A 376 -2.09 15.85 32.25
C THR A 376 -1.93 16.69 33.53
N ASP A 377 -1.99 16.05 34.69
CA ASP A 377 -1.75 16.75 35.97
C ASP A 377 -0.35 17.35 36.09
N ALA A 378 0.64 16.82 35.35
CA ALA A 378 1.98 17.38 35.26
C ALA A 378 2.04 18.71 34.48
N ASP A 379 1.00 19.01 33.69
CA ASP A 379 0.88 20.26 32.93
C ASP A 379 0.19 21.38 33.71
N ARG A 380 -0.29 21.10 34.93
CA ARG A 380 -0.88 22.13 35.78
C ARG A 380 0.19 23.17 36.12
N PRO A 381 -0.10 24.48 35.97
CA PRO A 381 0.81 25.50 36.46
C PRO A 381 1.08 25.25 37.95
N MET A 382 2.37 25.23 38.33
CA MET A 382 2.71 25.07 39.74
C MET A 382 2.02 26.17 40.57
N PRO A 383 1.51 25.85 41.77
CA PRO A 383 0.92 26.86 42.64
C PRO A 383 1.94 27.98 42.89
N PRO A 384 1.48 29.25 42.94
CA PRO A 384 2.34 30.41 43.12
C PRO A 384 3.13 30.40 44.43
#